data_AF-A0A1V4CUL9-F1
#
_entry.id   AF-A0A1V4CUL9-F1
#
_cell.length_a   1.000
_cell.length_b   1.000
_cell.length_c   1.000
_cell.angle_alpha   90.00
_cell.angle_beta   90.00
_cell.angle_gamma   90.00
#
_symmetry.space_group_name_H-M   'P 1'
#
loop_
_entity.id
_entity.type
_entity.pdbx_description
1 polymer ?
#
loop_
_entity_poly.entity_id
_entity_poly.type
_entity_poly.pdbx_seq_one_letter_code
_entity_poly.pdbx_strand_id
1 'polypeptide(L)'
;MRTVRALGAALAETLAEVHTAGSAHAGVAPGTVFLAGDGPRLVGYGAVRAAAPDGEARVGLPGLEDGALPPEQAAGGRPRPLGDVFALGAVLAYAVTGRRRPDAEDLPEELRGVVARCLAHDPADGAGAAGRADARRQRPLCLASTSPQVQ
;
A
#
# COMPACT_ATOMS: atom_id res chain seq x y z
N MET A 1 -12.66 11.18 -9.05
CA MET A 1 -11.23 10.78 -9.20
C MET A 1 -10.24 11.66 -8.44
N ARG A 2 -10.41 12.99 -8.38
CA ARG A 2 -9.53 13.90 -7.58
C ARG A 2 -9.38 13.46 -6.11
N THR A 3 -10.48 13.09 -5.46
CA THR A 3 -10.49 12.64 -4.05
C THR A 3 -9.63 11.40 -3.82
N VAL A 4 -9.73 10.39 -4.70
CA VAL A 4 -8.96 9.13 -4.57
C VAL A 4 -7.47 9.37 -4.79
N ARG A 5 -7.11 10.28 -5.71
CA ARG A 5 -5.71 10.68 -5.91
C ARG A 5 -5.16 11.42 -4.70
N ALA A 6 -5.94 12.34 -4.12
CA ALA A 6 -5.55 13.06 -2.90
C ALA A 6 -5.38 12.09 -1.71
N LEU A 7 -6.29 11.13 -1.57
CA LEU A 7 -6.17 10.04 -0.60
C LEU A 7 -4.86 9.27 -0.81
N GLY A 8 -4.61 8.79 -2.03
CA GLY A 8 -3.40 8.03 -2.34
C GLY A 8 -2.11 8.79 -2.07
N ALA A 9 -2.07 10.10 -2.37
CA ALA A 9 -0.92 10.95 -2.08
C ALA A 9 -0.65 11.04 -0.57
N ALA A 10 -1.66 11.37 0.23
CA ALA A 10 -1.52 11.51 1.68
C ALA A 10 -1.11 10.18 2.37
N LEU A 11 -1.68 9.05 1.93
CA LEU A 11 -1.30 7.74 2.44
C LEU A 11 0.13 7.37 2.02
N ALA A 12 0.52 7.66 0.77
CA ALA A 12 1.88 7.41 0.29
C ALA A 12 2.93 8.24 1.04
N GLU A 13 2.61 9.49 1.39
CA GLU A 13 3.48 10.34 2.22
C GLU A 13 3.69 9.72 3.60
N THR A 14 2.61 9.29 4.26
CA THR A 14 2.68 8.59 5.56
C THR A 14 3.55 7.33 5.48
N LEU A 15 3.39 6.53 4.42
CA LEU A 15 4.21 5.33 4.22
C LEU A 15 5.67 5.68 3.95
N ALA A 16 5.95 6.73 3.19
CA ALA A 16 7.30 7.17 2.93
C ALA A 16 8.03 7.54 4.23
N GLU A 17 7.36 8.22 5.17
CA GLU A 17 7.92 8.53 6.49
C GLU A 17 8.29 7.24 7.25
N VAL A 18 7.36 6.29 7.34
CA VAL A 18 7.59 4.99 7.98
C VAL A 18 8.77 4.24 7.33
N HIS A 19 8.84 4.26 6.00
CA HIS A 19 9.88 3.57 5.24
C HIS A 19 11.25 4.22 5.42
N THR A 20 11.32 5.55 5.52
CA THR A 20 12.58 6.25 5.80
C THR A 20 13.14 5.94 7.19
N ALA A 21 12.27 5.58 8.14
CA ALA A 21 12.66 5.07 9.46
C ALA A 21 13.09 3.59 9.44
N GLY A 22 13.15 2.94 8.26
CA GLY A 22 13.60 1.56 8.09
C GLY A 22 12.56 0.50 8.46
N SER A 23 11.29 0.89 8.60
CA SER A 23 10.19 0.00 8.99
C SER A 23 9.13 -0.10 7.89
N ALA A 24 8.28 -1.13 7.98
CA ALA A 24 7.05 -1.24 7.20
C ALA A 24 5.87 -0.99 8.13
N HIS A 25 4.82 -0.33 7.64
CA HIS A 25 3.59 -0.06 8.38
C HIS A 25 2.90 -1.36 8.77
N ALA A 26 2.89 -2.37 7.87
CA ALA A 26 2.47 -3.73 8.19
C ALA A 26 1.03 -3.80 8.74
N GLY A 27 0.11 -3.09 8.08
CA GLY A 27 -1.30 -3.01 8.50
C GLY A 27 -2.15 -2.11 7.61
N VAL A 28 -1.72 -1.89 6.37
CA VAL A 28 -2.45 -1.03 5.43
C VAL A 28 -3.62 -1.84 4.86
N ALA A 29 -4.83 -1.35 5.06
CA ALA A 29 -6.05 -1.95 4.51
C ALA A 29 -7.19 -0.90 4.54
N PRO A 30 -8.29 -1.11 3.81
CA PRO A 30 -9.43 -0.18 3.85
C PRO A 30 -9.91 0.14 5.26
N GLY A 31 -10.00 -0.86 6.14
CA GLY A 31 -10.42 -0.68 7.54
C GLY A 31 -9.42 0.09 8.41
N THR A 32 -8.20 0.34 7.91
CA THR A 32 -7.15 1.07 8.63
C THR A 32 -6.92 2.49 8.12
N VAL A 33 -7.79 2.97 7.21
CA VAL A 33 -7.81 4.35 6.74
C VAL A 33 -8.90 5.13 7.47
N PHE A 34 -8.50 6.05 8.33
CA PHE A 34 -9.41 6.95 9.02
C PHE A 34 -9.53 8.28 8.26
N LEU A 35 -10.75 8.67 7.89
CA LEU A 35 -11.02 9.95 7.23
C LEU A 35 -11.39 11.01 8.28
N ALA A 36 -10.41 11.82 8.69
CA ALA A 36 -10.63 12.94 9.61
C ALA A 36 -11.01 14.22 8.84
N GLY A 37 -11.52 15.22 9.56
CA GLY A 37 -11.92 16.51 8.98
C GLY A 37 -10.75 17.29 8.35
N ASP A 38 -9.52 17.01 8.77
CA ASP A 38 -8.29 17.62 8.26
C ASP A 38 -7.50 16.73 7.28
N GLY A 39 -7.96 15.49 7.05
CA GLY A 39 -7.35 14.60 6.07
C GLY A 39 -7.38 13.11 6.47
N PRO A 40 -6.97 12.22 5.55
CA PRO A 40 -6.87 10.80 5.82
C PRO A 40 -5.66 10.47 6.70
N ARG A 41 -5.80 9.47 7.56
CA ARG A 41 -4.73 8.95 8.44
C ARG A 41 -4.70 7.43 8.39
N LEU A 42 -3.49 6.86 8.40
CA LEU A 42 -3.33 5.43 8.64
C LEU A 42 -3.33 5.15 10.14
N VAL A 43 -4.09 4.12 10.53
CA VAL A 43 -4.06 3.52 11.87
C VAL A 43 -3.63 2.05 11.75
N GLY A 44 -3.48 1.33 12.86
CA GLY A 44 -3.16 -0.10 12.81
C GLY A 44 -1.71 -0.40 12.41
N TYR A 45 -0.79 0.51 12.69
CA TYR A 45 0.65 0.26 12.55
C TYR A 45 1.05 -1.03 13.29
N GLY A 46 1.69 -1.95 12.57
CA GLY A 46 2.15 -3.22 13.12
C GLY A 46 1.07 -4.28 13.32
N ALA A 47 -0.18 -4.07 12.86
CA ALA A 47 -1.27 -5.04 13.03
C ALA A 47 -0.92 -6.45 12.52
N VAL A 48 -0.25 -6.55 11.37
CA VAL A 48 0.19 -7.82 10.79
C VAL A 48 1.25 -8.51 11.65
N ARG A 49 2.16 -7.74 12.26
CA ARG A 49 3.19 -8.27 13.16
C ARG A 49 2.58 -8.75 14.48
N ALA A 50 1.54 -8.07 14.95
CA ALA A 50 0.83 -8.41 16.18
C ALA A 50 -0.08 -9.65 16.00
N ALA A 51 -0.61 -9.86 14.80
CA ALA A 51 -1.54 -10.95 14.51
C ALA A 51 -0.89 -12.35 14.56
N ALA A 52 0.35 -12.49 14.07
CA ALA A 52 1.09 -13.75 14.14
C ALA A 52 2.61 -13.58 13.97
N PRO A 53 3.43 -14.48 14.57
CA PRO A 53 4.88 -14.53 14.37
C PRO A 53 5.30 -14.64 12.90
N ASP A 54 6.53 -14.22 12.59
CA ASP A 54 7.11 -14.47 11.27
C ASP A 54 7.32 -15.97 11.03
N GLY A 55 6.95 -16.45 9.86
CA GLY A 55 6.98 -17.86 9.48
C GLY A 55 5.61 -18.55 9.52
N GLU A 56 4.59 -17.91 10.11
CA GLU A 56 3.22 -18.42 10.16
C GLU A 56 2.32 -17.72 9.14
N ALA A 57 1.58 -18.50 8.35
CA ALA A 57 0.64 -17.95 7.37
C ALA A 57 -0.41 -17.07 8.05
N ARG A 58 -0.67 -15.89 7.50
CA ARG A 58 -1.52 -14.86 8.12
C ARG A 58 -2.87 -14.71 7.42
N VAL A 59 -3.52 -15.81 7.07
CA VAL A 59 -4.81 -15.81 6.35
C VAL A 59 -5.94 -16.17 7.30
N GLY A 60 -7.06 -15.44 7.27
CA GLY A 60 -8.22 -15.70 8.13
C GLY A 60 -7.98 -15.43 9.62
N LEU A 61 -6.95 -14.67 9.96
CA LEU A 61 -6.65 -14.31 11.34
C LEU A 61 -7.57 -13.17 11.82
N PRO A 62 -8.07 -13.23 13.07
CA PRO A 62 -8.83 -12.14 13.65
C PRO A 62 -8.07 -10.81 13.59
N GLY A 63 -8.75 -9.76 13.13
CA GLY A 63 -8.18 -8.41 13.04
C GLY A 63 -7.32 -8.14 11.80
N LEU A 64 -7.09 -9.13 10.94
CA LEU A 64 -6.56 -8.90 9.59
C LEU A 64 -7.70 -8.89 8.57
N GLU A 65 -7.66 -7.94 7.65
CA GLU A 65 -8.64 -7.90 6.57
C GLU A 65 -8.27 -8.90 5.46
N ASP A 66 -9.10 -9.92 5.30
CA ASP A 66 -8.94 -10.92 4.27
C ASP A 66 -8.90 -10.29 2.87
N GLY A 67 -7.99 -10.82 2.05
CA GLY A 67 -7.82 -10.39 0.67
C GLY A 67 -7.07 -9.05 0.48
N ALA A 68 -6.80 -8.30 1.56
CA ALA A 68 -6.03 -7.06 1.54
C ALA A 68 -4.53 -7.27 1.84
N LEU A 69 -4.15 -8.45 2.33
CA LEU A 69 -2.76 -8.74 2.68
C LEU A 69 -1.87 -8.85 1.43
N PRO A 70 -0.68 -8.21 1.47
CA PRO A 70 0.40 -8.49 0.56
C PRO A 70 0.78 -9.98 0.54
N PRO A 71 1.21 -10.54 -0.62
CA PRO A 71 1.45 -11.96 -0.80
C PRO A 71 2.47 -12.52 0.21
N GLU A 72 3.54 -11.76 0.47
CA GLU A 72 4.55 -12.16 1.43
C GLU A 72 4.02 -12.19 2.85
N GLN A 73 3.12 -11.28 3.20
CA GLN A 73 2.54 -11.21 4.55
C GLN A 73 1.55 -12.35 4.77
N ALA A 74 0.73 -12.64 3.76
CA ALA A 74 -0.20 -13.77 3.76
C ALA A 74 0.54 -15.11 3.92
N ALA A 75 1.70 -15.26 3.28
CA ALA A 75 2.57 -16.43 3.41
C ALA A 75 3.39 -16.49 4.72
N GLY A 76 3.22 -15.51 5.63
CA GLY A 76 3.94 -15.46 6.90
C GLY A 76 5.33 -14.82 6.83
N GLY A 77 5.73 -14.31 5.67
CA GLY A 77 6.95 -13.55 5.48
C GLY A 77 6.98 -12.25 6.28
N ARG A 78 8.19 -11.73 6.48
CA ARG A 78 8.41 -10.45 7.18
C ARG A 78 7.77 -9.29 6.39
N PRO A 79 6.96 -8.42 7.03
CA PRO A 79 6.45 -7.21 6.39
C PRO A 79 7.59 -6.31 5.90
N ARG A 80 7.46 -5.81 4.65
CA ARG A 80 8.44 -4.98 3.95
C ARG A 80 7.78 -3.74 3.35
N PRO A 81 8.55 -2.67 3.07
CA PRO A 81 8.04 -1.45 2.43
C PRO A 81 7.22 -1.70 1.14
N LEU A 82 7.68 -2.62 0.28
CA LEU A 82 6.96 -2.97 -0.95
C LEU A 82 5.59 -3.59 -0.68
N GLY A 83 5.43 -4.31 0.44
CA GLY A 83 4.13 -4.81 0.88
C GLY A 83 3.16 -3.69 1.21
N ASP A 84 3.61 -2.61 1.85
CA ASP A 84 2.74 -1.46 2.11
C ASP A 84 2.33 -0.75 0.81
N VAL A 85 3.21 -0.74 -0.22
CA VAL A 85 2.88 -0.19 -1.55
C VAL A 85 1.84 -1.06 -2.27
N PHE A 86 1.96 -2.39 -2.17
CA PHE A 86 0.95 -3.31 -2.66
C PHE A 86 -0.40 -3.06 -1.98
N ALA A 87 -0.41 -3.00 -0.65
CA ALA A 87 -1.60 -2.77 0.14
C ALA A 87 -2.24 -1.40 -0.11
N LEU A 88 -1.43 -0.36 -0.38
CA LEU A 88 -1.93 0.94 -0.83
C LEU A 88 -2.69 0.81 -2.16
N GLY A 89 -2.19 0.01 -3.10
CA GLY A 89 -2.91 -0.29 -4.35
C GLY A 89 -4.29 -0.89 -4.09
N ALA A 90 -4.37 -1.87 -3.17
CA ALA A 90 -5.63 -2.49 -2.77
C ALA A 90 -6.60 -1.49 -2.12
N VAL A 91 -6.10 -0.58 -1.26
CA VAL A 91 -6.90 0.51 -0.67
C VAL A 91 -7.46 1.44 -1.74
N LEU A 92 -6.66 1.83 -2.72
CA LEU A 92 -7.12 2.72 -3.80
C LEU A 92 -8.15 2.03 -4.70
N ALA A 93 -7.95 0.74 -4.98
CA ALA A 93 -8.90 -0.06 -5.72
C ALA A 93 -10.25 -0.16 -4.98
N TYR A 94 -10.20 -0.40 -3.67
CA TYR A 94 -11.37 -0.41 -2.80
C TYR A 94 -12.08 0.95 -2.75
N ALA A 95 -11.33 2.05 -2.62
CA ALA A 95 -11.90 3.39 -2.53
C ALA A 95 -12.73 3.80 -3.76
N VAL A 96 -12.48 3.16 -4.91
CA VAL A 96 -13.22 3.42 -6.15
C VAL A 96 -14.37 2.44 -6.33
N THR A 97 -14.15 1.17 -6.05
CA THR A 97 -15.06 0.08 -6.43
C THR A 97 -15.96 -0.39 -5.29
N GLY A 98 -15.60 -0.06 -4.05
CA GLY A 98 -16.19 -0.64 -2.84
C GLY A 98 -15.85 -2.12 -2.65
N ARG A 99 -15.01 -2.71 -3.51
CA ARG A 99 -14.64 -4.13 -3.50
C ARG A 99 -13.20 -4.31 -3.05
N ARG A 100 -12.95 -5.31 -2.20
CA ARG A 100 -11.61 -5.63 -1.67
C ARG A 100 -10.69 -6.25 -2.73
N ARG A 101 -11.29 -6.94 -3.70
CA ARG A 101 -10.62 -7.53 -4.87
C ARG A 101 -11.43 -7.22 -6.13
N PRO A 102 -11.34 -5.99 -6.65
CA PRO A 102 -11.93 -5.67 -7.94
C PRO A 102 -11.04 -6.22 -9.06
N ASP A 103 -11.67 -6.58 -10.18
CA ASP A 103 -10.94 -6.89 -11.40
C ASP A 103 -10.36 -5.60 -12.01
N ALA A 104 -9.32 -5.70 -12.84
CA ALA A 104 -8.69 -4.52 -13.45
C ALA A 104 -9.65 -3.71 -14.34
N GLU A 105 -10.67 -4.39 -14.87
CA GLU A 105 -11.74 -3.84 -15.70
C GLU A 105 -12.69 -2.94 -14.91
N ASP A 106 -12.81 -3.17 -13.60
CA ASP A 106 -13.63 -2.39 -12.69
C ASP A 106 -13.01 -1.04 -12.32
N LEU A 107 -11.72 -0.89 -12.60
CA LEU A 107 -10.98 0.33 -12.28
C LEU A 107 -11.11 1.34 -13.42
N PRO A 108 -11.34 2.62 -13.12
CA PRO A 108 -11.23 3.71 -14.08
C PRO A 108 -9.83 3.72 -14.71
N GLU A 109 -9.78 4.02 -16.01
CA GLU A 109 -8.55 4.00 -16.79
C GLU A 109 -7.47 4.89 -16.18
N GLU A 110 -7.85 6.03 -15.61
CA GLU A 110 -6.95 7.00 -15.00
C GLU A 110 -6.27 6.50 -13.72
N LEU A 111 -6.75 5.41 -13.12
CA LEU A 111 -6.18 4.79 -11.92
C LEU A 111 -5.60 3.41 -12.19
N ARG A 112 -6.02 2.75 -13.29
CA ARG A 112 -5.57 1.40 -13.65
C ARG A 112 -4.05 1.28 -13.66
N GLY A 113 -3.33 2.25 -14.24
CA GLY A 113 -1.86 2.24 -14.26
C GLY A 113 -1.20 2.42 -12.90
N VAL A 114 -1.79 3.22 -12.00
CA VAL A 114 -1.26 3.42 -10.63
C VAL A 114 -1.51 2.18 -9.78
N VAL A 115 -2.74 1.69 -9.78
CA VAL A 115 -3.15 0.51 -9.02
C VAL A 115 -2.40 -0.72 -9.53
N ALA A 116 -2.32 -0.93 -10.85
CA ALA A 116 -1.57 -2.04 -11.42
C ALA A 116 -0.11 -2.00 -11.00
N ARG A 117 0.54 -0.82 -11.00
CA ARG A 117 1.94 -0.73 -10.55
C ARG A 117 2.10 -1.01 -9.05
N CYS A 118 1.16 -0.58 -8.22
CA CYS A 118 1.17 -0.94 -6.80
C CYS A 118 1.02 -2.46 -6.61
N LEU A 119 0.06 -3.07 -7.29
CA LEU A 119 -0.23 -4.51 -7.19
C LEU A 119 0.81 -5.39 -7.88
N ALA A 120 1.53 -4.86 -8.88
CA ALA A 120 2.62 -5.56 -9.57
C ALA A 120 3.88 -5.72 -8.71
N HIS A 121 3.95 -5.09 -7.53
CA HIS A 121 4.99 -5.41 -6.55
C HIS A 121 4.67 -6.72 -5.83
N ASP A 122 4.40 -7.77 -6.61
CA ASP A 122 4.41 -9.15 -6.12
C ASP A 122 5.87 -9.50 -5.79
N PRO A 123 6.22 -9.75 -4.53
CA PRO A 123 7.59 -10.08 -4.17
C PRO A 123 8.00 -11.51 -4.58
N ALA A 124 7.14 -12.30 -5.22
CA ALA A 124 7.51 -13.58 -5.83
C ALA A 124 8.54 -13.42 -6.96
N ASP A 125 8.71 -12.22 -7.54
CA ASP A 125 9.78 -11.91 -8.49
C ASP A 125 11.17 -11.68 -7.83
N GLY A 126 11.31 -11.98 -6.53
CA GLY A 126 12.53 -11.84 -5.76
C GLY A 126 13.41 -13.10 -5.68
N ALA A 127 13.55 -13.86 -6.76
CA ALA A 127 14.60 -14.87 -6.85
C ALA A 127 15.98 -14.18 -7.03
N GLY A 128 16.65 -13.91 -5.90
CA GLY A 128 18.09 -13.69 -5.84
C GLY A 128 18.60 -12.29 -6.21
N ALA A 129 18.69 -11.39 -5.22
CA ALA A 129 19.70 -10.33 -5.24
C ALA A 129 20.00 -9.85 -3.82
N ALA A 130 21.09 -10.37 -3.26
CA ALA A 130 21.87 -9.62 -2.29
C ALA A 130 22.30 -8.31 -2.95
N GLY A 131 21.79 -7.19 -2.48
CA GLY A 131 22.11 -5.89 -3.06
C GLY A 131 21.69 -4.76 -2.14
N ARG A 132 22.64 -4.26 -1.36
CA ARG A 132 22.57 -2.90 -0.81
C ARG A 132 22.33 -1.94 -1.98
N ALA A 133 21.15 -1.34 -2.08
CA ALA A 133 20.85 -0.34 -3.09
C ALA A 133 19.88 0.71 -2.54
N ASP A 134 20.47 1.74 -1.94
CA ASP A 134 20.07 3.14 -1.97
C ASP A 134 18.56 3.47 -1.80
N ALA A 135 18.14 3.62 -0.55
CA ALA A 135 16.85 4.21 -0.16
C ALA A 135 16.62 5.63 -0.73
N ARG A 136 17.64 6.28 -1.30
CA ARG A 136 17.58 7.64 -1.82
C ARG A 136 17.02 7.75 -3.25
N ARG A 137 16.84 6.63 -3.97
CA ARG A 137 16.26 6.59 -5.33
C ARG A 137 14.81 6.11 -5.40
N GLN A 138 14.18 5.83 -4.26
CA GLN A 138 12.78 5.38 -4.17
C GLN A 138 11.81 6.52 -3.82
N ARG A 139 12.16 7.78 -4.18
CA ARG A 139 11.11 8.81 -4.27
C ARG A 139 10.12 8.30 -5.32
N PRO A 140 8.84 8.10 -4.99
CA PRO A 140 7.86 7.80 -6.01
C PRO A 140 7.81 9.01 -6.93
N LEU A 141 8.35 8.87 -8.15
CA LEU A 141 8.19 9.81 -9.27
C LEU A 141 6.71 9.95 -9.71
N CYS A 142 5.77 9.40 -8.94
CA CYS A 142 4.35 9.27 -9.24
C CYS A 142 3.53 10.53 -8.91
N LEU A 143 4.11 11.52 -8.23
CA LEU A 143 3.40 12.70 -7.72
C LEU A 143 4.11 14.03 -8.03
N ALA A 144 4.99 14.07 -9.05
CA ALA A 144 5.56 15.34 -9.49
C ALA A 144 4.46 16.25 -10.04
N SER A 145 4.20 17.33 -9.28
CA SER A 145 3.24 18.40 -9.50
C SER A 145 3.14 18.84 -10.97
N THR A 146 1.99 18.63 -11.60
CA THR A 146 1.52 19.52 -12.66
C THR A 146 0.87 20.72 -12.00
N SER A 147 1.66 21.74 -11.70
CA SER A 147 1.16 23.06 -11.33
C SER A 147 0.41 23.65 -12.54
N PRO A 148 -0.86 24.09 -12.41
CA PRO A 148 -1.40 25.02 -13.39
C PRO A 148 -0.77 26.38 -13.13
N GLN A 149 0.00 26.90 -14.09
CA GLN A 149 0.34 28.31 -14.08
C GLN A 149 -0.94 29.11 -14.21
N VAL A 150 -1.20 29.95 -13.21
CA VAL A 150 -2.16 31.04 -13.30
C VAL A 150 -1.55 32.08 -14.24
N GLN A 151 -2.21 32.33 -15.36
CA GLN A 151 -2.25 33.65 -16.01
C GLN A 151 -3.72 34.08 -16.05
#